data_AF-A0A2W0ES46-F1
#
_entry.id   AF-A0A2W0ES46-F1
#
_cell.length_a   1.000
_cell.length_b   1.000
_cell.length_c   1.000
_cell.angle_alpha   90.00
_cell.angle_beta   90.00
_cell.angle_gamma   90.00
#
_symmetry.space_group_name_H-M   'P 1'
#
loop_
_entity.id
_entity.type
_entity.pdbx_description
1 polymer ?
#
loop_
_entity_poly.entity_id
_entity_poly.type
_entity_poly.pdbx_seq_one_letter_code
_entity_poly.pdbx_strand_id
1 'polypeptide(L)'
;VAALTTAQTAALTTAQVVALTTAQVAALKVTQIAALTTTQVAAMETADVGALTSAQLVALTTAQVAALTTAQVAALKPTQIGALETADVAALTTAQVVALTTAQVAALTTAQVAALTTTQVAAIETADIAALPATSIAALTTAQAAALTTAQVVALTTAQVAALKPAQV
;
A
#
# COMPACT_ATOMS: atom_id res chain seq x y z
N VAL A 1 -22.96 10.84 -7.63
CA VAL A 1 -21.60 11.01 -8.22
C VAL A 1 -21.29 10.09 -9.40
N ALA A 2 -21.87 8.88 -9.50
CA ALA A 2 -21.61 7.97 -10.63
C ALA A 2 -21.93 8.52 -12.03
N ALA A 3 -22.75 9.59 -12.13
CA ALA A 3 -23.08 10.27 -13.38
C ALA A 3 -22.05 11.32 -13.84
N LEU A 4 -21.06 11.67 -13.01
CA LEU A 4 -20.03 12.64 -13.39
C LEU A 4 -19.14 12.09 -14.51
N THR A 5 -18.71 12.95 -15.44
CA THR A 5 -17.65 12.56 -16.37
C THR A 5 -16.30 12.54 -15.67
N THR A 6 -15.29 11.92 -16.28
CA THR A 6 -13.91 11.94 -15.76
C THR A 6 -13.35 13.36 -15.68
N ALA A 7 -13.65 14.20 -16.67
CA ALA A 7 -13.28 15.62 -16.65
C ALA A 7 -13.97 16.40 -15.50
N GLN A 8 -15.26 16.13 -15.25
CA GLN A 8 -15.97 16.74 -14.12
C GLN A 8 -15.42 16.24 -12.77
N THR A 9 -14.99 14.99 -12.71
CA THR A 9 -14.38 14.41 -11.50
C THR A 9 -13.03 15.06 -11.21
N ALA A 10 -12.17 15.19 -12.23
CA ALA A 10 -10.89 15.88 -12.12
C ALA A 10 -11.02 17.37 -11.77
N ALA A 11 -12.16 17.99 -12.11
CA ALA A 11 -12.45 19.39 -11.81
C ALA A 11 -12.99 19.66 -10.39
N LEU A 12 -13.27 18.63 -9.59
CA LEU A 12 -13.71 18.82 -8.20
C LEU A 12 -12.63 19.54 -7.38
N THR A 13 -13.03 20.47 -6.53
CA THR A 13 -12.11 21.01 -5.50
C THR A 13 -11.89 19.96 -4.40
N THR A 14 -10.80 20.07 -3.64
CA THR A 14 -10.56 19.20 -2.48
C THR A 14 -11.69 19.31 -1.44
N ALA A 15 -12.24 20.51 -1.23
CA ALA A 15 -13.39 20.70 -0.35
C ALA A 15 -14.65 19.95 -0.84
N GLN A 16 -14.87 19.89 -2.14
CA GLN A 16 -15.98 19.10 -2.71
C GLN A 16 -15.72 17.59 -2.62
N VAL A 17 -14.46 17.15 -2.72
CA VAL A 17 -14.08 15.75 -2.49
C VAL A 17 -14.35 15.36 -1.03
N VAL A 18 -13.92 16.18 -0.06
CA VAL A 18 -14.18 15.99 1.37
C VAL A 18 -15.69 16.03 1.69
N ALA A 19 -16.47 16.80 0.94
CA ALA A 19 -17.91 16.88 1.14
C ALA A 19 -18.69 15.67 0.60
N LEU A 20 -18.04 14.75 -0.14
CA LEU A 20 -18.68 13.52 -0.58
C LEU A 20 -18.91 12.61 0.63
N THR A 21 -20.05 11.92 0.64
CA THR A 21 -20.24 10.85 1.62
C THR A 21 -19.45 9.61 1.22
N THR A 22 -19.06 8.79 2.19
CA THR A 22 -18.40 7.50 1.93
C THR A 22 -19.19 6.60 0.98
N ALA A 23 -20.52 6.62 1.04
CA ALA A 23 -21.37 5.89 0.10
C ALA A 23 -21.30 6.47 -1.32
N GLN A 24 -21.15 7.78 -1.47
CA GLN A 24 -20.92 8.41 -2.77
C GLN A 24 -19.55 8.04 -3.31
N VAL A 25 -18.49 8.11 -2.50
CA VAL A 25 -17.14 7.70 -2.93
C VAL A 25 -17.13 6.24 -3.36
N ALA A 26 -17.70 5.33 -2.58
CA ALA A 26 -17.81 3.92 -2.92
C ALA A 26 -18.62 3.65 -4.21
N ALA A 27 -19.51 4.58 -4.60
CA ALA A 27 -20.29 4.49 -5.84
C ALA A 27 -19.57 5.08 -7.08
N LEU A 28 -18.36 5.65 -6.93
CA LEU A 28 -17.57 6.10 -8.08
C LEU A 28 -17.12 4.91 -8.93
N LYS A 29 -17.13 5.08 -10.26
CA LYS A 29 -16.60 4.10 -11.20
C LYS A 29 -15.07 4.13 -11.16
N VAL A 30 -14.44 3.00 -11.51
CA VAL A 30 -12.98 2.90 -11.63
C VAL A 30 -12.37 4.00 -12.52
N THR A 31 -13.06 4.40 -13.60
CA THR A 31 -12.60 5.48 -14.48
C THR A 31 -12.66 6.87 -13.83
N GLN A 32 -13.59 7.09 -12.89
CA GLN A 32 -13.67 8.33 -12.13
C GLN A 32 -12.59 8.37 -11.05
N ILE A 33 -12.32 7.24 -10.38
CA ILE A 33 -11.21 7.12 -9.42
C ILE A 33 -9.87 7.41 -10.10
N ALA A 34 -9.61 6.78 -11.25
CA ALA A 34 -8.41 7.03 -12.05
C ALA A 34 -8.27 8.50 -12.50
N ALA A 35 -9.39 9.23 -12.62
CA ALA A 35 -9.41 10.63 -13.04
C ALA A 35 -9.18 11.63 -11.89
N LEU A 36 -9.14 11.18 -10.64
CA LEU A 36 -8.84 12.07 -9.52
C LEU A 36 -7.40 12.59 -9.64
N THR A 37 -7.15 13.83 -9.25
CA THR A 37 -5.81 14.37 -9.10
C THR A 37 -5.15 13.83 -7.82
N THR A 38 -3.83 13.83 -7.75
CA THR A 38 -3.10 13.46 -6.53
C THR A 38 -3.50 14.31 -5.32
N THR A 39 -3.76 15.61 -5.54
CA THR A 39 -4.24 16.54 -4.50
C THR A 39 -5.65 16.17 -4.01
N GLN A 40 -6.54 15.73 -4.90
CA GLN A 40 -7.87 15.25 -4.51
C GLN A 40 -7.77 13.93 -3.73
N VAL A 41 -6.91 12.99 -4.16
CA VAL A 41 -6.68 11.72 -3.46
C VAL A 41 -6.12 11.97 -2.05
N ALA A 42 -5.12 12.84 -1.91
CA ALA A 42 -4.56 13.21 -0.61
C ALA A 42 -5.58 13.91 0.30
N ALA A 43 -6.63 14.53 -0.26
CA ALA A 43 -7.70 15.17 0.48
C ALA A 43 -8.85 14.24 0.88
N MET A 44 -8.93 13.01 0.34
CA MET A 44 -10.00 12.07 0.70
C MET A 44 -9.98 11.73 2.19
N GLU A 45 -11.15 11.55 2.79
CA GLU A 45 -11.20 11.13 4.19
C GLU A 45 -10.75 9.66 4.33
N THR A 46 -10.18 9.29 5.49
CA THR A 46 -9.71 7.91 5.72
C THR A 46 -10.85 6.88 5.66
N ALA A 47 -12.06 7.28 6.09
CA ALA A 47 -13.27 6.47 5.96
C ALA A 47 -13.60 6.16 4.49
N ASP A 48 -13.41 7.14 3.61
CA ASP A 48 -13.64 6.99 2.17
C ASP A 48 -12.63 6.05 1.53
N VAL A 49 -11.35 6.21 1.86
CA VAL A 49 -10.27 5.33 1.39
C VAL A 49 -10.49 3.89 1.85
N GLY A 50 -10.85 3.68 3.12
CA GLY A 50 -11.18 2.36 3.67
C GLY A 50 -12.45 1.73 3.08
N ALA A 51 -13.32 2.53 2.45
CA ALA A 51 -14.54 2.07 1.79
C ALA A 51 -14.35 1.73 0.30
N LEU A 52 -13.23 2.11 -0.31
CA LEU A 52 -12.93 1.74 -1.69
C LEU A 52 -12.94 0.22 -1.87
N THR A 53 -13.47 -0.25 -2.99
CA THR A 53 -13.31 -1.64 -3.41
C THR A 53 -11.87 -1.88 -3.90
N SER A 54 -11.41 -3.14 -3.89
CA SER A 54 -10.10 -3.48 -4.45
C SER A 54 -9.98 -3.07 -5.94
N ALA A 55 -11.06 -3.16 -6.71
CA ALA A 55 -11.07 -2.73 -8.11
C ALA A 55 -10.92 -1.21 -8.28
N GLN A 56 -11.50 -0.42 -7.37
CA GLN A 56 -11.30 1.04 -7.35
C GLN A 56 -9.88 1.39 -6.92
N LEU A 57 -9.31 0.67 -5.95
CA LEU A 57 -7.94 0.89 -5.52
C LEU A 57 -6.93 0.59 -6.63
N VAL A 58 -7.09 -0.53 -7.34
CA VAL A 58 -6.28 -0.89 -8.52
C VAL A 58 -6.46 0.11 -9.67
N ALA A 59 -7.57 0.83 -9.72
CA ALA A 59 -7.77 1.88 -10.71
C ALA A 59 -7.01 3.17 -10.40
N LEU A 60 -6.45 3.33 -9.20
CA LEU A 60 -5.55 4.44 -8.91
C LEU A 60 -4.30 4.29 -9.76
N THR A 61 -3.80 5.42 -10.26
CA THR A 61 -2.46 5.48 -10.85
C THR A 61 -1.42 5.36 -9.73
N THR A 62 -0.24 4.87 -10.07
CA THR A 62 0.90 4.80 -9.16
C THR A 62 1.25 6.15 -8.53
N ALA A 63 1.07 7.27 -9.25
CA ALA A 63 1.25 8.61 -8.70
C ALA A 63 0.17 8.99 -7.65
N GLN A 64 -1.07 8.53 -7.82
CA GLN A 64 -2.13 8.71 -6.83
C GLN A 64 -1.90 7.84 -5.59
N VAL A 65 -1.43 6.60 -5.76
CA VAL A 65 -1.05 5.74 -4.62
C VAL A 65 0.09 6.38 -3.81
N ALA A 66 1.13 6.87 -4.49
CA ALA A 66 2.22 7.58 -3.84
C ALA A 66 1.79 8.89 -3.17
N ALA A 67 0.64 9.46 -3.55
CA ALA A 67 0.08 10.67 -2.93
C ALA A 67 -0.79 10.40 -1.70
N LEU A 68 -1.10 9.14 -1.38
CA LEU A 68 -1.86 8.81 -0.17
C LEU A 68 -1.12 9.29 1.08
N THR A 69 -1.83 9.86 2.03
CA THR A 69 -1.25 10.18 3.33
C THR A 69 -0.99 8.90 4.12
N THR A 70 -0.10 8.95 5.12
CA THR A 70 0.15 7.82 6.02
C THR A 70 -1.12 7.37 6.75
N ALA A 71 -1.99 8.31 7.13
CA ALA A 71 -3.28 8.01 7.74
C ALA A 71 -4.23 7.28 6.78
N GLN A 72 -4.24 7.65 5.50
CA GLN A 72 -5.04 6.95 4.48
C GLN A 72 -4.50 5.55 4.21
N VAL A 73 -3.17 5.35 4.17
CA VAL A 73 -2.55 4.03 4.04
C VAL A 73 -2.92 3.14 5.24
N ALA A 74 -2.83 3.65 6.46
CA ALA A 74 -3.24 2.93 7.66
C ALA A 74 -4.74 2.57 7.68
N ALA A 75 -5.59 3.31 6.95
CA ALA A 75 -7.02 3.05 6.85
C ALA A 75 -7.40 1.97 5.82
N LEU A 76 -6.46 1.54 4.97
CA LEU A 76 -6.71 0.46 4.02
C LEU A 76 -6.93 -0.87 4.75
N LYS A 77 -7.70 -1.77 4.13
CA LYS A 77 -7.93 -3.13 4.62
C LYS A 77 -6.81 -4.05 4.12
N PRO A 78 -6.49 -5.13 4.85
CA PRO A 78 -5.56 -6.16 4.36
C PRO A 78 -5.89 -6.68 2.95
N THR A 79 -7.18 -6.83 2.62
CA THR A 79 -7.65 -7.25 1.29
C THR A 79 -7.42 -6.20 0.19
N GLN A 80 -7.38 -4.92 0.55
CA GLN A 80 -7.03 -3.82 -0.35
C GLN A 80 -5.51 -3.81 -0.59
N ILE A 81 -4.71 -4.01 0.47
CA ILE A 81 -3.25 -4.09 0.37
C ILE A 81 -2.80 -5.27 -0.50
N GLY A 82 -3.39 -6.45 -0.29
CA GLY A 82 -3.11 -7.62 -1.15
C GLY A 82 -3.54 -7.46 -2.61
N ALA A 83 -4.34 -6.44 -2.94
CA ALA A 83 -4.77 -6.14 -4.30
C ALA A 83 -3.91 -5.09 -5.02
N LEU A 84 -3.03 -4.36 -4.30
CA LEU A 84 -2.15 -3.35 -4.92
C LEU A 84 -1.25 -3.98 -5.99
N GLU A 85 -1.02 -3.25 -7.08
CA GLU A 85 -0.09 -3.71 -8.09
C GLU A 85 1.36 -3.58 -7.59
N THR A 86 2.27 -4.40 -8.12
CA THR A 86 3.68 -4.35 -7.71
C THR A 86 4.34 -3.00 -8.00
N ALA A 87 3.91 -2.32 -9.07
CA ALA A 87 4.34 -0.96 -9.40
C ALA A 87 3.91 0.06 -8.33
N ASP A 88 2.71 -0.08 -7.79
CA ASP A 88 2.19 0.78 -6.74
C ASP A 88 2.94 0.56 -5.42
N VAL A 89 3.21 -0.70 -5.08
CA VAL A 89 4.02 -1.06 -3.90
C VAL A 89 5.44 -0.50 -4.01
N ALA A 90 6.07 -0.60 -5.18
CA ALA A 90 7.40 -0.03 -5.42
C ALA A 90 7.43 1.51 -5.34
N ALA A 91 6.29 2.16 -5.56
CA ALA A 91 6.16 3.62 -5.50
C ALA A 91 5.81 4.18 -4.11
N LEU A 92 5.48 3.32 -3.14
CA LEU A 92 5.24 3.77 -1.76
C LEU A 92 6.47 4.51 -1.21
N THR A 93 6.25 5.60 -0.51
CA THR A 93 7.30 6.24 0.28
C THR A 93 7.63 5.39 1.50
N THR A 94 8.83 5.56 2.06
CA THR A 94 9.21 4.88 3.31
C THR A 94 8.27 5.25 4.47
N ALA A 95 7.77 6.49 4.49
CA ALA A 95 6.78 6.93 5.48
C ALA A 95 5.44 6.18 5.33
N GLN A 96 4.98 5.91 4.11
CA GLN A 96 3.79 5.10 3.87
C GLN A 96 4.02 3.63 4.24
N VAL A 97 5.22 3.09 4.00
CA VAL A 97 5.58 1.72 4.42
C VAL A 97 5.56 1.60 5.95
N VAL A 98 6.15 2.55 6.66
CA VAL A 98 6.11 2.62 8.15
C VAL A 98 4.67 2.78 8.66
N ALA A 99 3.79 3.43 7.90
CA ALA A 99 2.40 3.61 8.29
C ALA A 99 1.52 2.37 8.08
N LEU A 100 2.02 1.32 7.42
CA LEU A 100 1.30 0.07 7.32
C LEU A 100 1.18 -0.57 8.70
N THR A 101 -0.01 -1.03 9.02
CA THR A 101 -0.24 -1.87 10.19
C THR A 101 0.37 -3.25 9.97
N THR A 102 0.71 -3.94 11.07
CA THR A 102 1.22 -5.31 11.04
C THR A 102 0.31 -6.28 10.27
N ALA A 103 -1.01 -6.11 10.37
CA ALA A 103 -1.97 -6.93 9.61
C ALA A 103 -1.96 -6.65 8.10
N GLN A 104 -1.70 -5.41 7.70
CA GLN A 104 -1.54 -5.04 6.30
C GLN A 104 -0.21 -5.56 5.74
N VAL A 105 0.90 -5.45 6.48
CA VAL A 105 2.19 -6.01 6.07
C VAL A 105 2.11 -7.52 5.91
N ALA A 106 1.45 -8.22 6.84
CA ALA A 106 1.24 -9.67 6.74
C ALA A 106 0.35 -10.10 5.55
N ALA A 107 -0.44 -9.17 4.99
CA ALA A 107 -1.30 -9.41 3.83
C ALA A 107 -0.61 -9.14 2.48
N LEU A 108 0.62 -8.62 2.49
CA LEU A 108 1.41 -8.48 1.27
C LEU A 108 1.66 -9.86 0.65
N THR A 109 1.42 -9.95 -0.65
CA THR A 109 1.77 -11.13 -1.45
C THR A 109 3.28 -11.22 -1.62
N THR A 110 3.79 -12.41 -1.91
CA THR A 110 5.22 -12.62 -2.19
C THR A 110 5.71 -11.79 -3.38
N ALA A 111 4.86 -11.56 -4.39
CA ALA A 111 5.18 -10.70 -5.53
C ALA A 111 5.31 -9.22 -5.13
N GLN A 112 4.43 -8.73 -4.26
CA GLN A 112 4.52 -7.37 -3.73
C GLN A 112 5.76 -7.20 -2.83
N VAL A 113 6.07 -8.19 -1.99
CA VAL A 113 7.29 -8.19 -1.16
C VAL A 113 8.55 -8.13 -2.03
N ALA A 114 8.60 -8.93 -3.11
CA ALA A 114 9.71 -8.89 -4.06
C ALA A 114 9.80 -7.56 -4.86
N ALA A 115 8.71 -6.78 -4.92
CA ALA A 115 8.67 -5.49 -5.60
C ALA A 115 9.13 -4.31 -4.73
N LEU A 116 9.24 -4.49 -3.40
CA LEU A 116 9.73 -3.44 -2.52
C LEU A 116 11.15 -3.03 -2.90
N THR A 117 11.47 -1.76 -2.78
CA THR A 117 12.85 -1.27 -2.88
C THR A 117 13.63 -1.65 -1.62
N THR A 118 14.96 -1.67 -1.72
CA THR A 118 15.84 -1.90 -0.56
C THR A 118 15.61 -0.86 0.55
N THR A 119 15.36 0.39 0.18
CA THR A 119 15.04 1.47 1.13
C THR A 119 13.71 1.26 1.83
N GLN A 120 12.68 0.77 1.12
CA GLN A 120 11.41 0.41 1.74
C GLN A 120 11.55 -0.79 2.68
N VAL A 121 12.31 -1.83 2.29
CA VAL A 121 12.58 -2.99 3.17
C VAL A 121 13.30 -2.55 4.45
N ALA A 122 14.31 -1.69 4.35
CA ALA A 122 15.01 -1.15 5.51
C ALA A 122 14.11 -0.27 6.42
N ALA A 123 12.98 0.24 5.90
CA ALA A 123 12.02 1.03 6.65
C ALA A 123 10.93 0.20 7.36
N ILE A 124 10.77 -1.10 7.05
CA ILE A 124 9.78 -1.95 7.70
C ILE A 124 10.08 -2.08 9.20
N GLU A 125 9.09 -1.92 10.05
CA GLU A 125 9.29 -2.02 11.50
C GLU A 125 9.59 -3.47 11.93
N THR A 126 10.33 -3.65 13.02
CA THR A 126 10.72 -4.99 13.49
C THR A 126 9.53 -5.87 13.86
N ALA A 127 8.44 -5.27 14.36
CA ALA A 127 7.20 -5.99 14.66
C ALA A 127 6.55 -6.55 13.38
N ASP A 128 6.62 -5.80 12.29
CA ASP A 128 6.07 -6.21 11.00
C ASP A 128 6.94 -7.28 10.33
N ILE A 129 8.27 -7.18 10.46
CA ILE A 129 9.19 -8.25 10.05
C ILE A 129 8.83 -9.56 10.74
N ALA A 130 8.60 -9.53 12.06
CA ALA A 130 8.23 -10.74 12.81
C ALA A 130 6.85 -11.30 12.41
N ALA A 131 5.94 -10.46 11.91
CA ALA A 131 4.61 -10.85 11.48
C ALA A 131 4.52 -11.35 10.02
N LEU A 132 5.54 -11.07 9.19
CA LEU A 132 5.56 -11.55 7.81
C LEU A 132 5.52 -13.08 7.74
N PRO A 133 4.75 -13.68 6.83
CA PRO A 133 4.84 -15.10 6.55
C PRO A 133 6.28 -15.50 6.17
N ALA A 134 6.72 -16.70 6.58
CA ALA A 134 8.04 -17.20 6.21
C ALA A 134 8.26 -17.28 4.69
N THR A 135 7.18 -17.51 3.93
CA THR A 135 7.18 -17.47 2.46
C THR A 135 7.49 -16.07 1.90
N SER A 136 7.08 -15.00 2.59
CA SER A 136 7.41 -13.61 2.22
C SER A 136 8.89 -13.31 2.45
N ILE A 137 9.47 -13.79 3.55
CA ILE A 137 10.92 -13.68 3.80
C ILE A 137 11.71 -14.44 2.72
N ALA A 138 11.28 -15.65 2.36
CA ALA A 138 11.86 -16.42 1.26
C ALA A 138 11.68 -15.77 -0.13
N ALA A 139 10.73 -14.84 -0.27
CA ALA A 139 10.47 -14.11 -1.52
C ALA A 139 11.35 -12.86 -1.68
N LEU A 140 12.04 -12.40 -0.63
CA LEU A 140 13.00 -11.30 -0.73
C LEU A 140 14.06 -11.61 -1.79
N THR A 141 14.38 -10.63 -2.61
CA THR A 141 15.56 -10.67 -3.48
C THR A 141 16.83 -10.63 -2.64
N THR A 142 17.96 -11.00 -3.24
CA THR A 142 19.27 -10.94 -2.57
C THR A 142 19.63 -9.51 -2.12
N ALA A 143 19.31 -8.51 -2.94
CA ALA A 143 19.52 -7.10 -2.61
C ALA A 143 18.65 -6.64 -1.44
N GLN A 144 17.38 -7.08 -1.36
CA GLN A 144 16.49 -6.77 -0.25
C GLN A 144 16.93 -7.46 1.04
N ALA A 145 17.33 -8.72 0.98
CA ALA A 145 17.86 -9.45 2.14
C ALA A 145 19.12 -8.76 2.71
N ALA A 146 20.03 -8.32 1.83
CA ALA A 146 21.21 -7.55 2.22
C ALA A 146 20.91 -6.15 2.78
N ALA A 147 19.72 -5.60 2.47
CA ALA A 147 19.27 -4.31 2.99
C ALA A 147 18.60 -4.39 4.37
N LEU A 148 18.35 -5.60 4.89
CA LEU A 148 17.83 -5.76 6.24
C LEU A 148 18.79 -5.17 7.27
N THR A 149 18.24 -4.36 8.16
CA THR A 149 19.00 -3.80 9.30
C THR A 149 19.28 -4.89 10.33
N THR A 150 20.30 -4.68 11.17
CA THR A 150 20.60 -5.61 12.29
C THR A 150 19.39 -5.83 13.20
N ALA A 151 18.60 -4.79 13.47
CA ALA A 151 17.39 -4.90 14.29
C ALA A 151 16.32 -5.78 13.63
N GLN A 152 16.15 -5.67 12.32
CA GLN A 152 15.20 -6.50 11.57
C GLN A 152 15.66 -7.97 11.51
N VAL A 153 16.97 -8.22 11.33
CA VAL A 153 17.52 -9.58 11.37
C VAL A 153 17.31 -10.23 12.74
N VAL A 154 17.51 -9.48 13.83
CA VAL A 154 17.24 -9.95 15.21
C VAL A 154 15.74 -10.25 15.43
N ALA A 155 14.85 -9.54 14.75
CA ALA A 155 13.41 -9.74 14.86
C ALA A 155 12.89 -10.96 14.09
N LEU A 156 13.70 -11.59 13.23
CA LEU A 156 13.29 -12.79 12.50
C LEU A 156 12.99 -13.95 13.45
N THR A 157 11.85 -14.59 13.22
CA THR A 157 11.45 -15.82 13.90
C THR A 157 12.26 -17.02 13.38
N THR A 158 12.29 -18.10 14.15
CA THR A 158 12.96 -19.35 13.75
C THR A 158 12.43 -19.91 12.44
N ALA A 159 11.12 -19.82 12.19
CA ALA A 159 10.50 -20.25 10.95
C ALA A 159 10.92 -19.41 9.74
N GLN A 160 11.08 -18.10 9.93
CA GLN A 160 11.53 -17.20 8.87
C GLN A 160 13.01 -17.42 8.53
N VAL A 161 13.87 -17.59 9.53
CA VAL A 161 15.29 -17.93 9.31
C VAL A 161 15.42 -19.26 8.57
N ALA A 162 14.61 -20.26 8.93
CA ALA A 162 14.61 -21.56 8.25
C ALA A 162 14.13 -21.50 6.79
N ALA A 163 13.38 -20.46 6.42
CA ALA A 163 12.88 -20.27 5.06
C ALA A 163 13.84 -19.48 4.15
N LEU A 164 14.94 -18.92 4.70
CA LEU A 164 15.96 -18.23 3.91
C LEU A 164 16.62 -19.19 2.91
N LYS A 165 16.83 -18.68 1.70
CA LYS A 165 17.52 -19.38 0.61
C LYS A 165 19.02 -19.17 0.72
N PRO A 166 19.85 -20.08 0.18
CA PRO A 166 21.31 -19.93 0.19
C PRO A 166 21.83 -18.61 -0.38
N ALA A 167 21.10 -17.99 -1.33
CA ALA A 167 21.49 -16.71 -1.93
C ALA A 167 21.17 -15.49 -1.03
N GLN A 168 20.43 -15.66 0.06
CA GLN A 168 20.01 -14.61 0.98
C GLN A 168 20.86 -14.57 2.29
N VAL A 169 21.81 -15.51 2.45
CA VAL A 169 22.66 -15.66 3.64
C VAL A 169 24.14 -15.48 3.33
#